data_AF-A0A3A9VT98-F1
#
_entry.id   AF-A0A3A9VT98-F1
#
_cell.length_a   1.000
_cell.length_b   1.000
_cell.length_c   1.000
_cell.angle_alpha   90.00
_cell.angle_beta   90.00
_cell.angle_gamma   90.00
#
_symmetry.space_group_name_H-M   'P 1'
#
loop_
_entity.id
_entity.type
_entity.pdbx_description
1 polymer ?
#
loop_
_entity_poly.entity_id
_entity_poly.type
_entity_poly.pdbx_seq_one_letter_code
_entity_poly.pdbx_strand_id
1 'polypeptide(L)'
;MSPLLLAGLLGWTGLAKLRSRSLLAQAGRTALPRLVRGPRRAAHVLRASGAAEVALAAALVAAPEATAPAVGTALIGVAFLVYLGAAKAVAPESSCGCTANDTQPVTWRSFARAGFVAGGGVVALGADEPWWSTLADRPLPALALLAAGATALAYLSGGPVAFRRLRLRLLGNPLSRDARSGGPHRVPVAASVELLERSLAWETVSPLIRSGLVEHWDEDGWRFLHYTGARGSEGGDRPVSVLFAMDATAHLDRPAGQAIRVSVVDQETEEVLPVTA
;
A
#
# COMPACT_ATOMS: atom_id res chain seq x y z
N MET A 1 7.19 13.32 -27.73
CA MET A 1 7.17 13.60 -26.26
C MET A 1 6.47 12.52 -25.43
N SER A 2 5.29 12.03 -25.85
CA SER A 2 4.56 10.94 -25.19
C SER A 2 5.39 9.68 -24.85
N PRO A 3 6.32 9.21 -25.71
CA PRO A 3 7.17 8.04 -25.41
C PRO A 3 8.05 8.21 -24.17
N LEU A 4 8.57 9.42 -23.91
CA LEU A 4 9.42 9.69 -22.74
C LEU A 4 8.64 9.65 -21.43
N LEU A 5 7.43 10.21 -21.42
CA LEU A 5 6.56 10.16 -20.24
C LEU A 5 6.14 8.73 -19.93
N LEU A 6 5.80 7.95 -20.96
CA LEU A 6 5.45 6.54 -20.83
C LEU A 6 6.64 5.71 -20.37
N ALA A 7 7.83 5.93 -20.95
CA ALA A 7 9.05 5.24 -20.55
C ALA A 7 9.43 5.56 -19.10
N GLY A 8 9.36 6.83 -18.68
CA GLY A 8 9.59 7.23 -17.30
C GLY A 8 8.59 6.58 -16.34
N LEU A 9 7.31 6.58 -16.69
CA LEU A 9 6.24 5.98 -15.88
C LEU A 9 6.39 4.45 -15.75
N LEU A 10 6.52 3.74 -16.88
CA LEU A 10 6.65 2.29 -16.95
C LEU A 10 7.98 1.83 -16.32
N GLY A 11 9.06 2.55 -16.60
CA GLY A 11 10.36 2.27 -16.01
C GLY A 11 10.32 2.40 -14.48
N TRP A 12 9.73 3.48 -13.96
CA TRP A 12 9.59 3.68 -12.53
C TRP A 12 8.73 2.61 -11.86
N THR A 13 7.56 2.28 -12.42
CA THR A 13 6.68 1.27 -11.81
C THR A 13 7.21 -0.14 -11.94
N GLY A 14 7.80 -0.48 -13.08
CA GLY A 14 8.38 -1.78 -13.32
C GLY A 14 9.57 -2.02 -12.41
N LEU A 15 10.46 -1.04 -12.27
CA LEU A 15 11.61 -1.13 -11.37
C LEU A 15 11.18 -1.21 -9.90
N ALA A 16 10.15 -0.46 -9.50
CA ALA A 16 9.61 -0.55 -8.15
C ALA A 16 9.02 -1.94 -7.85
N LYS A 17 8.32 -2.56 -8.81
CA LYS A 17 7.83 -3.95 -8.69
C LYS A 17 8.99 -4.92 -8.54
N LEU A 18 10.02 -4.82 -9.39
CA LEU A 18 11.18 -5.73 -9.37
C LEU A 18 12.05 -5.60 -8.12
N ARG A 19 12.17 -4.39 -7.55
CA ARG A 19 13.02 -4.10 -6.39
C ARG A 19 12.35 -4.40 -5.04
N SER A 20 11.04 -4.61 -5.03
CA SER A 20 10.29 -4.85 -3.78
C SER A 20 10.60 -6.23 -3.19
N ARG A 21 11.17 -6.25 -1.98
CA ARG A 21 11.57 -7.47 -1.28
C ARG A 21 10.39 -8.26 -0.70
N SER A 22 9.22 -7.65 -0.60
CA SER A 22 8.01 -8.21 0.04
C SER A 22 6.85 -8.45 -0.95
N LEU A 23 7.14 -8.83 -2.21
CA LEU A 23 6.11 -9.06 -3.24
C LEU A 23 5.04 -10.08 -2.84
N LEU A 24 5.38 -11.11 -2.06
CA LEU A 24 4.41 -12.10 -1.59
C LEU A 24 3.42 -11.50 -0.59
N ALA A 25 3.90 -10.76 0.40
CA ALA A 25 3.05 -10.05 1.37
C ALA A 25 2.20 -8.98 0.68
N GLN A 26 2.76 -8.32 -0.34
CA GLN A 26 2.07 -7.30 -1.12
C GLN A 26 1.01 -7.91 -2.05
N ALA A 27 1.31 -9.03 -2.72
CA ALA A 27 0.37 -9.76 -3.57
C ALA A 27 -0.84 -10.23 -2.78
N GLY A 28 -0.66 -10.69 -1.52
CA GLY A 28 -1.74 -11.12 -0.64
C GLY A 28 -2.78 -10.04 -0.33
N ARG A 29 -2.43 -8.75 -0.48
CA ARG A 29 -3.33 -7.59 -0.25
C ARG A 29 -4.01 -7.07 -1.51
N THR A 30 -3.80 -7.73 -2.65
CA THR A 30 -4.38 -7.33 -3.94
C THR A 30 -5.55 -8.22 -4.34
N ALA A 31 -6.31 -7.81 -5.36
CA ALA A 31 -7.33 -8.67 -5.97
C ALA A 31 -6.72 -9.87 -6.75
N LEU A 32 -5.42 -9.81 -7.07
CA LEU A 32 -4.75 -10.72 -7.99
C LEU A 32 -4.75 -12.20 -7.54
N PRO A 33 -4.48 -12.56 -6.26
CA PRO A 33 -4.53 -13.95 -5.81
C PRO A 33 -5.88 -14.62 -6.02
N ARG A 34 -6.99 -13.86 -5.98
CA ARG A 34 -8.34 -14.38 -6.26
C ARG A 34 -8.51 -14.71 -7.74
N LEU A 35 -7.94 -13.88 -8.63
CA LEU A 35 -8.00 -14.06 -10.08
C LEU A 35 -7.08 -15.20 -10.57
N VAL A 36 -5.83 -15.26 -10.08
CA VAL A 36 -4.83 -16.25 -10.55
C VAL A 36 -4.73 -17.50 -9.68
N ARG A 37 -5.67 -17.66 -8.74
CA ARG A 37 -5.81 -18.81 -7.82
C ARG A 37 -4.53 -19.09 -7.01
N GLY A 38 -4.04 -18.06 -6.32
CA GLY A 38 -3.01 -18.21 -5.29
C GLY A 38 -1.96 -17.09 -5.22
N PRO A 39 -1.39 -16.84 -4.02
CA PRO A 39 -0.48 -15.71 -3.77
C PRO A 39 0.89 -15.86 -4.47
N ARG A 40 1.40 -17.09 -4.64
CA ARG A 40 2.66 -17.34 -5.36
C ARG A 40 2.54 -16.99 -6.85
N ARG A 41 1.45 -17.44 -7.50
CA ARG A 41 1.16 -17.10 -8.90
C ARG A 41 0.96 -15.59 -9.08
N ALA A 42 0.28 -14.94 -8.14
CA ALA A 42 0.10 -13.49 -8.15
C ALA A 42 1.44 -12.75 -8.07
N ALA A 43 2.37 -13.18 -7.22
CA ALA A 43 3.71 -12.61 -7.16
C ALA A 43 4.50 -12.81 -8.47
N HIS A 44 4.38 -13.95 -9.14
CA HIS A 44 4.99 -14.18 -10.45
C HIS A 44 4.42 -13.26 -11.53
N VAL A 45 3.10 -13.08 -11.59
CA VAL A 45 2.43 -12.17 -12.54
C VAL A 45 2.84 -10.72 -12.29
N LEU A 46 2.99 -10.29 -11.02
CA LEU A 46 3.49 -8.96 -10.69
C LEU A 46 4.95 -8.76 -11.11
N ARG A 47 5.81 -9.78 -10.96
CA ARG A 47 7.20 -9.72 -11.46
C ARG A 47 7.26 -9.69 -12.99
N ALA A 48 6.48 -10.53 -13.66
CA ALA A 48 6.43 -10.60 -15.11
C ALA A 48 5.93 -9.27 -15.71
N SER A 49 4.87 -8.69 -15.14
CA SER A 49 4.39 -7.37 -15.56
C SER A 49 5.41 -6.27 -15.27
N GLY A 50 6.10 -6.30 -14.12
CA GLY A 50 7.19 -5.37 -13.84
C GLY A 50 8.35 -5.46 -14.84
N ALA A 51 8.75 -6.68 -15.22
CA ALA A 51 9.77 -6.90 -16.24
C ALA A 51 9.31 -6.41 -17.63
N ALA A 52 8.06 -6.67 -18.00
CA ALA A 52 7.48 -6.19 -19.26
C ALA A 52 7.42 -4.65 -19.31
N GLU A 53 7.04 -3.98 -18.22
CA GLU A 53 7.05 -2.52 -18.12
C GLU A 53 8.46 -1.94 -18.32
N VAL A 54 9.48 -2.51 -17.67
CA VAL A 54 10.88 -2.07 -17.84
C VAL A 54 11.38 -2.32 -19.26
N ALA A 55 11.06 -3.47 -19.86
CA ALA A 55 11.46 -3.80 -21.23
C ALA A 55 10.82 -2.83 -22.23
N LEU A 56 9.53 -2.53 -22.10
CA LEU A 56 8.84 -1.54 -22.93
C LEU A 56 9.41 -0.13 -22.73
N ALA A 57 9.71 0.27 -21.49
CA ALA A 57 10.35 1.54 -21.21
C ALA A 57 11.71 1.67 -21.90
N ALA A 58 12.55 0.63 -21.81
CA ALA A 58 13.85 0.59 -22.48
C ALA A 58 13.69 0.66 -24.01
N ALA A 59 12.75 -0.09 -24.58
CA ALA A 59 12.48 -0.11 -26.01
C ALA A 59 11.96 1.25 -26.53
N LEU A 60 11.06 1.92 -25.79
CA LEU A 60 10.57 3.26 -26.13
C LEU A 60 11.67 4.32 -26.15
N VAL A 61 12.71 4.16 -25.33
CA VAL A 61 13.86 5.07 -25.29
C VAL A 61 14.88 4.73 -26.38
N ALA A 62 15.18 3.45 -26.56
CA ALA A 62 16.25 2.98 -27.46
C ALA A 62 15.84 2.97 -28.94
N ALA A 63 14.57 2.73 -29.25
CA ALA A 63 14.08 2.60 -30.62
C ALA A 63 12.74 3.35 -30.79
N PRO A 64 12.75 4.69 -30.77
CA PRO A 64 11.51 5.48 -30.79
C PRO A 64 10.76 5.43 -32.12
N GLU A 65 11.42 5.08 -33.23
CA GLU A 65 10.80 4.91 -34.55
C GLU A 65 10.15 3.52 -34.72
N ALA A 66 10.42 2.58 -33.80
CA ALA A 66 9.82 1.27 -33.86
C ALA A 66 8.35 1.34 -33.41
N THR A 67 7.44 0.80 -34.24
CA THR A 67 6.02 0.69 -33.91
C THR A 67 5.74 -0.36 -32.83
N ALA A 68 6.57 -1.40 -32.75
CA ALA A 68 6.44 -2.50 -31.79
C ALA A 68 6.33 -2.04 -30.31
N PRO A 69 7.20 -1.18 -29.76
CA PRO A 69 7.07 -0.68 -28.38
C PRO A 69 5.82 0.19 -28.16
N ALA A 70 5.37 0.96 -29.16
CA ALA A 70 4.14 1.73 -29.08
C ALA A 70 2.90 0.82 -29.01
N VAL A 71 2.83 -0.21 -29.87
CA VAL A 71 1.79 -1.25 -29.83
C VAL A 71 1.82 -1.99 -28.49
N GLY A 72 3.00 -2.41 -28.02
CA GLY A 72 3.16 -3.08 -26.73
C GLY A 72 2.67 -2.22 -25.56
N THR A 73 2.92 -0.91 -25.61
CA THR A 73 2.45 0.04 -24.60
C THR A 73 0.94 0.25 -24.63
N ALA A 74 0.33 0.29 -25.83
CA ALA A 74 -1.12 0.33 -25.95
C ALA A 74 -1.76 -0.95 -25.38
N LEU A 75 -1.23 -2.12 -25.76
CA LEU A 75 -1.71 -3.43 -25.30
C LEU A 75 -1.59 -3.60 -23.79
N ILE A 76 -0.47 -3.21 -23.18
CA ILE A 76 -0.31 -3.31 -21.72
C ILE A 76 -1.26 -2.35 -20.99
N GLY A 77 -1.50 -1.15 -21.54
CA GLY A 77 -2.49 -0.20 -21.02
C GLY A 77 -3.91 -0.77 -21.07
N VAL A 78 -4.30 -1.40 -22.18
CA VAL A 78 -5.59 -2.09 -22.33
C VAL A 78 -5.68 -3.27 -21.37
N ALA A 79 -4.62 -4.07 -21.22
CA ALA A 79 -4.59 -5.18 -20.28
C ALA A 79 -4.77 -4.70 -18.83
N PHE A 80 -4.18 -3.55 -18.45
CA PHE A 80 -4.43 -2.95 -17.15
C PHE A 80 -5.87 -2.48 -16.98
N LEU A 81 -6.50 -1.89 -18.01
CA LEU A 81 -7.92 -1.50 -17.94
C LEU A 81 -8.83 -2.71 -17.73
N VAL A 82 -8.62 -3.78 -18.49
CA VAL A 82 -9.37 -5.04 -18.35
C VAL A 82 -9.18 -5.63 -16.95
N TYR A 83 -7.93 -5.67 -16.47
CA TYR A 83 -7.62 -6.13 -15.12
C TYR A 83 -8.29 -5.28 -14.04
N LEU A 84 -8.28 -3.94 -14.16
CA LEU A 84 -8.92 -3.04 -13.20
C LEU A 84 -10.43 -3.25 -13.16
N GLY A 85 -11.08 -3.45 -14.32
CA GLY A 85 -12.49 -3.81 -14.40
C GLY A 85 -12.80 -5.12 -13.69
N ALA A 86 -12.02 -6.17 -13.97
CA ALA A 86 -12.16 -7.47 -13.30
C ALA A 86 -11.90 -7.38 -11.78
N ALA A 87 -10.86 -6.65 -11.37
CA ALA A 87 -10.53 -6.43 -9.96
C ALA A 87 -11.64 -5.67 -9.23
N LYS A 88 -12.23 -4.63 -9.86
CA LYS A 88 -13.34 -3.87 -9.27
C LYS A 88 -14.59 -4.73 -9.08
N ALA A 89 -14.85 -5.68 -9.99
CA ALA A 89 -15.97 -6.61 -9.88
C ALA A 89 -15.76 -7.69 -8.80
N VAL A 90 -14.55 -8.24 -8.68
CA VAL A 90 -14.26 -9.37 -7.77
C VAL A 90 -13.91 -8.91 -6.35
N ALA A 91 -13.29 -7.74 -6.21
CA ALA A 91 -12.76 -7.26 -4.93
C ALA A 91 -12.68 -5.72 -4.91
N PRO A 92 -13.81 -5.00 -4.79
CA PRO A 92 -13.86 -3.54 -4.95
C PRO A 92 -13.04 -2.76 -3.92
N GLU A 93 -12.81 -3.35 -2.74
CA GLU A 93 -12.03 -2.79 -1.63
C GLU A 93 -10.53 -3.19 -1.67
N SER A 94 -10.14 -4.10 -2.56
CA SER A 94 -8.74 -4.52 -2.68
C SER A 94 -7.95 -3.57 -3.57
N SER A 95 -6.66 -3.41 -3.27
CA SER A 95 -5.74 -2.69 -4.15
C SER A 95 -5.52 -3.45 -5.46
N CYS A 96 -5.35 -2.71 -6.56
CA CYS A 96 -4.99 -3.28 -7.85
C CYS A 96 -3.53 -3.74 -7.92
N GLY A 97 -2.64 -3.30 -7.03
CA GLY A 97 -1.20 -3.64 -7.07
C GLY A 97 -0.45 -3.19 -8.33
N CYS A 98 -1.12 -2.52 -9.28
CA CYS A 98 -0.53 -2.01 -10.52
C CYS A 98 0.51 -0.91 -10.23
N THR A 99 0.33 -0.18 -9.14
CA THR A 99 1.26 0.79 -8.57
C THR A 99 1.94 0.16 -7.36
N ALA A 100 3.27 0.02 -7.42
CA ALA A 100 4.10 -0.77 -6.51
C ALA A 100 4.03 -0.38 -5.02
N ASN A 101 3.16 0.54 -4.59
CA ASN A 101 3.03 0.94 -3.20
C ASN A 101 1.65 1.49 -2.80
N ASP A 102 0.60 1.28 -3.62
CA ASP A 102 -0.72 1.81 -3.28
C ASP A 102 -1.57 0.76 -2.58
N THR A 103 -1.98 1.03 -1.34
CA THR A 103 -2.90 0.18 -0.56
C THR A 103 -4.35 0.62 -0.71
N GLN A 104 -4.63 1.69 -1.46
CA GLN A 104 -5.97 2.21 -1.63
C GLN A 104 -6.82 1.32 -2.55
N PRO A 105 -8.15 1.30 -2.35
CA PRO A 105 -9.10 0.64 -3.25
C PRO A 105 -8.98 1.13 -4.70
N VAL A 106 -9.44 0.32 -5.66
CA VAL A 106 -9.50 0.73 -7.06
C VAL A 106 -10.44 1.93 -7.23
N THR A 107 -9.88 3.06 -7.65
CA THR A 107 -10.61 4.32 -7.89
C THR A 107 -10.64 4.68 -9.38
N TRP A 108 -11.45 5.67 -9.75
CA TRP A 108 -11.48 6.21 -11.12
C TRP A 108 -10.10 6.71 -11.60
N ARG A 109 -9.23 7.16 -10.67
CA ARG A 109 -7.86 7.60 -11.00
C ARG A 109 -7.01 6.46 -11.54
N SER A 110 -7.20 5.24 -11.03
CA SER A 110 -6.53 4.04 -11.52
C SER A 110 -6.89 3.77 -12.98
N PHE A 111 -8.17 3.91 -13.34
CA PHE A 111 -8.65 3.79 -14.72
C PHE A 111 -8.12 4.91 -15.61
N ALA A 112 -8.17 6.17 -15.16
CA ALA A 112 -7.65 7.30 -15.91
C ALA A 112 -6.14 7.15 -16.21
N ARG A 113 -5.37 6.63 -15.27
CA ARG A 113 -3.95 6.34 -15.47
C ARG A 113 -3.71 5.22 -16.48
N ALA A 114 -4.45 4.11 -16.39
CA ALA A 114 -4.34 3.03 -17.37
C ALA A 114 -4.78 3.50 -18.77
N GLY A 115 -5.82 4.34 -18.84
CA GLY A 115 -6.25 5.03 -20.05
C GLY A 115 -5.17 5.97 -20.61
N PHE A 116 -4.44 6.69 -19.75
CA PHE A 116 -3.31 7.53 -20.18
C PHE A 116 -2.19 6.69 -20.80
N VAL A 117 -1.88 5.52 -20.24
CA VAL A 117 -0.89 4.59 -20.83
C VAL A 117 -1.36 4.07 -22.18
N ALA A 118 -2.61 3.58 -22.25
CA ALA A 118 -3.19 3.06 -23.49
C ALA A 118 -3.25 4.14 -24.58
N GLY A 119 -3.83 5.31 -24.25
CA GLY A 119 -3.95 6.44 -25.16
C GLY A 119 -2.60 7.00 -25.58
N GLY A 120 -1.64 7.09 -24.66
CA GLY A 120 -0.27 7.50 -24.96
C GLY A 120 0.42 6.55 -25.94
N GLY A 121 0.22 5.24 -25.79
CA GLY A 121 0.70 4.22 -26.74
C GLY A 121 0.06 4.38 -28.12
N VAL A 122 -1.24 4.64 -28.20
CA VAL A 122 -1.96 4.91 -29.47
C VAL A 122 -1.44 6.20 -30.13
N VAL A 123 -1.28 7.28 -29.37
CA VAL A 123 -0.72 8.54 -29.88
C VAL A 123 0.71 8.34 -30.38
N ALA A 124 1.51 7.48 -29.74
CA ALA A 124 2.86 7.18 -30.20
C ALA A 124 2.91 6.44 -31.55
N LEU A 125 1.83 5.78 -31.97
CA LEU A 125 1.76 5.14 -33.30
C LEU A 125 1.64 6.14 -34.45
N GLY A 126 1.18 7.36 -34.17
CA GLY A 126 1.08 8.44 -35.16
C GLY A 126 2.21 9.46 -35.07
N ALA A 127 3.28 9.14 -34.33
CA ALA A 127 4.44 10.01 -34.21
C ALA A 127 5.48 9.63 -35.27
N ASP A 128 5.63 10.47 -36.29
CA ASP A 128 6.56 10.22 -37.41
C ASP A 128 7.98 10.71 -37.11
N GLU A 129 8.16 11.50 -36.04
CA GLU A 129 9.45 12.07 -35.66
C GLU A 129 9.94 11.55 -34.30
N PRO A 130 11.26 11.29 -34.17
CA PRO A 130 11.85 10.88 -32.92
C PRO A 130 11.81 12.02 -31.88
N TRP A 131 11.74 11.67 -30.61
CA TRP A 131 11.52 12.66 -29.55
C TRP A 131 12.65 13.70 -29.41
N TRP A 132 13.88 13.37 -29.85
CA TRP A 132 15.03 14.26 -29.75
C TRP A 132 15.00 15.39 -30.78
N SER A 133 14.45 15.17 -31.98
CA SER A 133 14.30 16.23 -32.99
C SER A 133 13.31 17.28 -32.50
N THR A 134 12.14 16.84 -32.02
CA THR A 134 11.14 17.73 -31.44
C THR A 134 11.68 18.54 -30.25
N LEU A 135 12.54 17.94 -29.43
CA LEU A 135 13.14 18.62 -28.28
C LEU A 135 14.20 19.66 -28.72
N ALA A 136 14.96 19.37 -29.77
CA ALA A 136 15.95 20.29 -30.34
C ALA A 136 15.28 21.48 -31.04
N ASP A 137 14.23 21.22 -31.82
CA ASP A 137 13.55 22.25 -32.61
C ASP A 137 12.65 23.15 -31.75
N ARG A 138 12.02 22.58 -30.72
CA ARG A 138 11.03 23.29 -29.89
C ARG A 138 11.16 22.93 -28.41
N PRO A 139 12.24 23.37 -27.73
CA PRO A 139 12.55 22.94 -26.37
C PRO A 139 11.51 23.40 -25.34
N LEU A 140 11.06 24.65 -25.41
CA LEU A 140 10.10 25.21 -24.45
C LEU A 140 8.73 24.48 -24.46
N PRO A 141 8.03 24.33 -25.59
CA PRO A 141 6.76 23.62 -25.61
C PRO A 141 6.92 22.12 -25.32
N ALA A 142 8.05 21.51 -25.73
CA ALA A 142 8.35 20.12 -25.39
C ALA A 142 8.50 19.93 -23.87
N LEU A 143 9.28 20.79 -23.21
CA LEU A 143 9.44 20.78 -21.75
C LEU A 143 8.13 21.08 -21.02
N ALA A 144 7.33 22.03 -21.51
CA ALA A 144 6.03 22.35 -20.95
C ALA A 144 5.07 21.15 -21.02
N LEU A 145 5.04 20.44 -22.15
CA LEU A 145 4.23 19.24 -22.34
C LEU A 145 4.69 18.08 -21.44
N LEU A 146 6.01 17.89 -21.29
CA LEU A 146 6.57 16.92 -20.35
C LEU A 146 6.18 17.25 -18.91
N ALA A 147 6.33 18.51 -18.50
CA ALA A 147 5.97 18.96 -17.16
C ALA A 147 4.46 18.78 -16.89
N ALA A 148 3.61 19.14 -17.85
CA ALA A 148 2.17 18.97 -17.75
C ALA A 148 1.78 17.48 -17.63
N GLY A 149 2.35 16.62 -18.48
CA GLY A 149 2.10 15.17 -18.44
C GLY A 149 2.60 14.51 -17.16
N ALA A 150 3.80 14.86 -16.69
CA ALA A 150 4.33 14.40 -15.42
C ALA A 150 3.48 14.85 -14.23
N THR A 151 2.99 16.09 -14.25
CA THR A 151 2.10 16.64 -13.21
C THR A 151 0.75 15.92 -13.19
N ALA A 152 0.16 15.67 -14.36
CA ALA A 152 -1.07 14.90 -14.48
C ALA A 152 -0.90 13.46 -13.95
N LEU A 153 0.20 12.79 -14.31
CA LEU A 153 0.53 11.45 -13.81
C LEU A 153 0.77 11.41 -12.29
N ALA A 154 1.45 12.43 -11.75
CA ALA A 154 1.65 12.57 -10.32
C ALA A 154 0.32 12.75 -9.58
N TYR A 155 -0.57 13.61 -10.10
CA TYR A 155 -1.91 13.80 -9.55
C TYR A 155 -2.75 12.52 -9.58
N LEU A 156 -2.76 11.82 -10.71
CA LEU A 156 -3.47 10.54 -10.87
C LEU A 156 -2.91 9.43 -9.97
N SER A 157 -1.63 9.50 -9.60
CA SER A 157 -0.95 8.51 -8.75
C SER A 157 -1.05 8.81 -7.25
N GLY A 158 -1.90 9.75 -6.82
CA GLY A 158 -2.08 10.12 -5.41
C GLY A 158 -1.11 11.19 -4.89
N GLY A 159 -0.33 11.80 -5.78
CA GLY A 159 0.63 12.87 -5.48
C GLY A 159 1.96 12.35 -4.89
N PRO A 160 3.06 13.10 -5.02
CA PRO A 160 4.30 12.74 -4.35
C PRO A 160 4.09 12.75 -2.84
N VAL A 161 4.66 11.78 -2.12
CA VAL A 161 4.62 11.70 -0.64
C VAL A 161 5.08 13.02 -0.01
N ALA A 162 6.01 13.71 -0.67
CA ALA A 162 6.46 15.05 -0.31
C ALA A 162 5.32 16.09 -0.30
N PHE A 163 4.40 16.06 -1.28
CA PHE A 163 3.24 16.94 -1.30
C PHE A 163 2.24 16.58 -0.21
N ARG A 164 2.08 15.27 0.08
CA ARG A 164 1.25 14.83 1.21
C ARG A 164 1.82 15.30 2.55
N ARG A 165 3.14 15.19 2.74
CA ARG A 165 3.84 15.73 3.92
C ARG A 165 3.78 17.25 4.00
N LEU A 166 3.96 17.95 2.89
CA LEU A 166 3.87 19.41 2.81
C LEU A 166 2.43 19.88 3.10
N ARG A 167 1.43 19.19 2.55
CA ARG A 167 0.01 19.42 2.83
C ARG A 167 -0.30 19.19 4.31
N LEU A 168 0.21 18.12 4.92
CA LEU A 168 0.05 17.86 6.36
C LEU A 168 0.77 18.89 7.23
N ARG A 169 1.92 19.42 6.78
CA ARG A 169 2.64 20.50 7.46
C ARG A 169 1.93 21.85 7.35
N LEU A 170 1.33 22.16 6.19
CA LEU A 170 0.69 23.44 5.91
C LEU A 170 -0.77 23.51 6.37
N LEU A 171 -1.55 22.45 6.18
CA LEU A 171 -2.98 22.39 6.50
C LEU A 171 -3.26 21.67 7.84
N GLY A 172 -2.19 21.22 8.52
CA GLY A 172 -2.28 20.42 9.73
C GLY A 172 -2.67 18.96 9.44
N ASN A 173 -2.38 18.09 10.39
CA ASN A 173 -2.90 16.72 10.35
C ASN A 173 -4.42 16.78 10.59
N PRO A 174 -5.26 16.17 9.74
CA PRO A 174 -6.70 16.10 9.97
C PRO A 174 -7.06 15.48 11.34
N LEU A 175 -6.19 14.62 11.91
CA LEU A 175 -6.35 14.11 13.27
C LEU A 175 -6.08 15.16 14.36
N SER A 176 -5.36 16.25 14.04
CA SER A 176 -5.18 17.39 14.94
C SER A 176 -6.36 18.35 14.91
N ARG A 177 -7.36 18.16 14.02
CA ARG A 177 -8.56 19.02 14.00
C ARG A 177 -9.48 18.73 15.19
N ASP A 178 -9.48 17.49 15.68
CA ASP A 178 -10.13 17.09 16.94
C ASP A 178 -9.36 17.57 18.18
N ALA A 179 -8.12 18.04 18.02
CA ALA A 179 -7.35 18.64 19.12
C ALA A 179 -7.75 20.11 19.39
N ARG A 180 -8.41 20.78 18.43
CA ARG A 180 -8.93 22.15 18.62
C ARG A 180 -10.31 22.19 19.27
N SER A 181 -10.99 21.06 19.43
CA SER A 181 -12.26 20.93 20.16
C SER A 181 -12.09 20.59 21.64
N GLY A 182 -10.86 20.65 22.19
CA GLY A 182 -10.63 20.49 23.64
C GLY A 182 -10.85 19.08 24.18
N GLY A 183 -11.07 18.08 23.31
CA GLY A 183 -11.10 16.67 23.70
C GLY A 183 -9.69 16.11 23.89
N PRO A 184 -9.46 15.17 24.82
CA PRO A 184 -8.17 14.52 24.98
C PRO A 184 -7.74 13.89 23.65
N HIS A 185 -6.46 14.05 23.31
CA HIS A 185 -5.84 13.57 22.07
C HIS A 185 -6.02 12.04 21.95
N ARG A 186 -7.11 11.57 21.32
CA ARG A 186 -7.36 10.12 21.19
C ARG A 186 -6.48 9.56 20.09
N VAL A 187 -5.47 8.79 20.49
CA VAL A 187 -4.72 7.95 19.56
C VAL A 187 -5.69 6.90 18.98
N PRO A 188 -5.73 6.70 17.65
CA PRO A 188 -6.55 5.65 17.06
C PRO A 188 -6.13 4.25 17.55
N VAL A 189 -7.10 3.37 17.79
CA VAL A 189 -6.84 2.00 18.31
C VAL A 189 -5.87 1.23 17.44
N ALA A 190 -5.95 1.38 16.11
CA ALA A 190 -5.02 0.74 15.19
C ALA A 190 -3.55 1.13 15.44
N ALA A 191 -3.29 2.37 15.86
CA ALA A 191 -1.94 2.81 16.21
C ALA A 191 -1.47 2.20 17.55
N SER A 192 -2.38 2.02 18.51
CA SER A 192 -2.10 1.31 19.76
C SER A 192 -1.82 -0.18 19.52
N VAL A 193 -2.57 -0.84 18.62
CA VAL A 193 -2.32 -2.23 18.23
C VAL A 193 -0.97 -2.38 17.54
N GLU A 194 -0.63 -1.49 16.60
CA GLU A 194 0.68 -1.52 15.94
C GLU A 194 1.84 -1.30 16.93
N LEU A 195 1.63 -0.44 17.93
CA LEU A 195 2.59 -0.22 19.00
C LEU A 195 2.73 -1.44 19.90
N LEU A 196 1.61 -2.08 20.24
CA LEU A 196 1.57 -3.30 21.04
C LEU A 196 2.29 -4.45 20.30
N GLU A 197 1.98 -4.70 19.03
CA GLU A 197 2.57 -5.78 18.23
C GLU A 197 4.09 -5.66 18.06
N ARG A 198 4.64 -4.45 18.27
CA ARG A 198 6.09 -4.17 18.24
C ARG A 198 6.74 -4.19 19.63
N SER A 199 5.99 -4.51 20.68
CA SER A 199 6.48 -4.50 22.06
C SER A 199 6.92 -5.89 22.53
N LEU A 200 7.83 -5.92 23.51
CA LEU A 200 8.25 -7.16 24.17
C LEU A 200 7.08 -7.86 24.89
N ALA A 201 6.11 -7.09 25.39
CA ALA A 201 4.92 -7.64 26.02
C ALA A 201 4.13 -8.51 25.05
N TRP A 202 4.01 -8.07 23.79
CA TRP A 202 3.37 -8.86 22.73
C TRP A 202 4.19 -10.09 22.37
N GLU A 203 5.50 -9.95 22.17
CA GLU A 203 6.37 -11.08 21.84
C GLU A 203 6.24 -12.22 22.86
N THR A 204 6.12 -11.87 24.14
CA THR A 204 6.02 -12.83 25.25
C THR A 204 4.75 -13.69 25.20
N VAL A 205 3.61 -13.14 24.76
CA VAL A 205 2.31 -13.84 24.82
C VAL A 205 1.69 -14.14 23.45
N SER A 206 2.26 -13.63 22.36
CA SER A 206 1.81 -13.92 20.99
C SER A 206 1.68 -15.43 20.68
N PRO A 207 2.50 -16.35 21.25
CA PRO A 207 2.30 -17.79 21.03
C PRO A 207 1.00 -18.34 21.61
N LEU A 208 0.37 -17.64 22.56
CA LEU A 208 -0.92 -18.03 23.15
C LEU A 208 -2.09 -17.48 22.34
N ILE A 209 -1.94 -16.33 21.69
CA ILE A 209 -3.01 -15.63 20.98
C ILE A 209 -3.42 -16.41 19.72
N ARG A 210 -4.73 -16.56 19.51
CA ARG A 210 -5.33 -17.26 18.36
C ARG A 210 -6.32 -16.38 17.58
N SER A 211 -6.72 -15.25 18.14
CA SER A 211 -7.63 -14.29 17.52
C SER A 211 -6.95 -12.98 17.11
N GLY A 212 -7.68 -12.18 16.32
CA GLY A 212 -7.44 -10.74 16.28
C GLY A 212 -7.94 -10.05 17.56
N LEU A 213 -7.87 -8.72 17.59
CA LEU A 213 -8.46 -7.92 18.68
C LEU A 213 -9.96 -8.19 18.77
N VAL A 214 -10.42 -8.69 19.92
CA VAL A 214 -11.84 -8.99 20.17
C VAL A 214 -12.57 -7.73 20.55
N GLU A 215 -12.03 -7.02 21.53
CA GLU A 215 -12.60 -5.78 22.04
C GLU A 215 -11.52 -4.86 22.60
N HIS A 216 -11.90 -3.61 22.77
CA HIS A 216 -11.07 -2.62 23.42
C HIS A 216 -11.96 -1.64 24.18
N TRP A 217 -11.43 -1.09 25.26
CA TRP A 217 -12.05 0.02 25.98
C TRP A 217 -10.97 0.91 26.58
N ASP A 218 -11.34 2.16 26.85
CA ASP A 218 -10.46 3.14 27.47
C ASP A 218 -11.05 3.52 28.83
N GLU A 219 -10.25 3.43 29.89
CA GLU A 219 -10.65 3.74 31.27
C GLU A 219 -9.46 4.32 32.03
N ASP A 220 -9.68 5.44 32.75
CA ASP A 220 -8.68 6.11 33.58
C ASP A 220 -7.31 6.38 32.91
N GLY A 221 -7.34 6.72 31.61
CA GLY A 221 -6.13 6.99 30.82
C GLY A 221 -5.41 5.75 30.29
N TRP A 222 -5.92 4.56 30.62
CA TRP A 222 -5.47 3.28 30.09
C TRP A 222 -6.36 2.84 28.93
N ARG A 223 -5.74 2.20 27.96
CA ARG A 223 -6.39 1.46 26.89
C ARG A 223 -6.18 -0.02 27.15
N PHE A 224 -7.30 -0.73 27.19
CA PHE A 224 -7.35 -2.17 27.34
C PHE A 224 -7.62 -2.82 25.98
N LEU A 225 -6.86 -3.85 25.65
CA LEU A 225 -6.96 -4.61 24.41
C LEU A 225 -7.12 -6.09 24.76
N HIS A 226 -8.24 -6.69 24.34
CA HIS A 226 -8.57 -8.08 24.62
C HIS A 226 -8.38 -8.97 23.39
N TYR A 227 -7.68 -10.07 23.61
CA TYR A 227 -7.46 -11.13 22.65
C TYR A 227 -7.87 -12.47 23.25
N THR A 228 -8.28 -13.41 22.42
CA THR A 228 -8.48 -14.79 22.83
C THR A 228 -7.33 -15.67 22.33
N GLY A 229 -7.02 -16.67 23.14
CA GLY A 229 -5.91 -17.56 22.94
C GLY A 229 -6.19 -18.96 23.44
N ALA A 230 -5.18 -19.82 23.30
CA ALA A 230 -5.18 -21.16 23.84
C ALA A 230 -3.83 -21.47 24.49
N ARG A 231 -3.85 -22.14 25.64
CA ARG A 231 -2.67 -22.64 26.33
C ARG A 231 -2.70 -24.16 26.37
N GLY A 232 -1.61 -24.80 25.97
CA GLY A 232 -1.46 -26.25 26.09
C GLY A 232 -1.40 -26.66 27.56
N SER A 233 -2.30 -27.55 27.97
CA SER A 233 -2.33 -28.20 29.30
C SER A 233 -2.22 -29.71 29.12
N GLU A 234 -1.85 -30.44 30.19
CA GLU A 234 -1.79 -31.91 30.20
C GLU A 234 -3.10 -32.63 29.79
N GLY A 235 -4.22 -31.90 29.63
CA GLY A 235 -5.52 -32.41 29.16
C GLY A 235 -6.04 -31.81 27.84
N GLY A 236 -5.23 -31.02 27.11
CA GLY A 236 -5.64 -30.33 25.87
C GLY A 236 -5.45 -28.81 25.91
N ASP A 237 -5.80 -28.15 24.82
CA ASP A 237 -5.74 -26.68 24.71
C ASP A 237 -6.86 -26.04 25.55
N ARG A 238 -6.48 -25.26 26.56
CA ARG A 238 -7.44 -24.49 27.38
C ARG A 238 -7.62 -23.08 26.82
N PRO A 239 -8.86 -22.58 26.70
CA PRO A 239 -9.12 -21.23 26.24
C PRO A 239 -8.66 -20.19 27.26
N VAL A 240 -7.92 -19.18 26.79
CA VAL A 240 -7.44 -18.08 27.64
C VAL A 240 -7.81 -16.73 27.07
N SER A 241 -8.06 -15.77 27.95
CA SER A 241 -8.20 -14.35 27.65
C SER A 241 -6.87 -13.65 27.90
N VAL A 242 -6.34 -12.99 26.88
CA VAL A 242 -5.11 -12.21 26.96
C VAL A 242 -5.49 -10.73 26.95
N LEU A 243 -5.21 -10.04 28.04
CA LEU A 243 -5.52 -8.63 28.23
C LEU A 243 -4.23 -7.82 28.29
N PHE A 244 -4.16 -6.79 27.45
CA PHE A 244 -3.11 -5.77 27.51
C PHE A 244 -3.67 -4.47 28.01
N ALA A 245 -2.96 -3.81 28.92
CA ALA A 245 -3.23 -2.44 29.34
C ALA A 245 -2.03 -1.56 28.98
N MET A 246 -2.31 -0.45 28.29
CA MET A 246 -1.29 0.52 27.87
C MET A 246 -1.82 1.94 27.99
N ASP A 247 -0.95 2.95 28.00
CA ASP A 247 -1.39 4.35 27.99
C ASP A 247 -2.19 4.65 26.71
N ALA A 248 -3.40 5.16 26.85
CA ALA A 248 -4.32 5.47 25.74
C ALA A 248 -3.79 6.58 24.80
N THR A 249 -2.80 7.35 25.26
CA THR A 249 -2.13 8.42 24.51
C THR A 249 -0.77 8.02 23.93
N ALA A 250 -0.31 6.79 24.19
CA ALA A 250 0.95 6.29 23.67
C ALA A 250 0.95 6.20 22.14
N HIS A 251 2.01 6.71 21.52
CA HIS A 251 2.25 6.63 20.08
C HIS A 251 3.76 6.57 19.78
N LEU A 252 4.12 6.12 18.57
CA LEU A 252 5.51 5.81 18.18
C LEU A 252 6.49 6.99 18.33
N ASP A 253 6.02 8.23 18.16
CA ASP A 253 6.86 9.43 18.26
C ASP A 253 7.11 9.90 19.71
N ARG A 254 6.43 9.31 20.70
CA ARG A 254 6.60 9.60 22.12
C ARG A 254 6.59 8.30 22.96
N PRO A 255 7.70 7.54 22.97
CA PRO A 255 7.79 6.28 23.72
C PRO A 255 7.99 6.44 25.23
N ALA A 256 8.02 7.67 25.76
CA ALA A 256 8.32 7.93 27.17
C ALA A 256 7.22 7.37 28.10
N GLY A 257 7.56 6.32 28.87
CA GLY A 257 6.71 5.79 29.96
C GLY A 257 5.81 4.61 29.61
N GLN A 258 6.06 3.88 28.50
CA GLN A 258 5.28 2.70 28.08
C GLN A 258 5.34 1.54 29.08
N ALA A 259 4.54 1.61 30.14
CA ALA A 259 4.18 0.44 30.93
C ALA A 259 3.08 -0.31 30.16
N ILE A 260 3.46 -1.19 29.24
CA ILE A 260 2.51 -2.17 28.68
C ILE A 260 2.43 -3.30 29.70
N ARG A 261 1.25 -3.48 30.29
CA ARG A 261 0.95 -4.57 31.23
C ARG A 261 0.19 -5.64 30.49
N VAL A 262 0.47 -6.89 30.83
CA VAL A 262 -0.20 -8.06 30.24
C VAL A 262 -0.72 -8.95 31.36
N SER A 263 -1.93 -9.46 31.19
CA SER A 263 -2.54 -10.46 32.04
C SER A 263 -3.12 -11.57 31.16
N VAL A 264 -2.93 -12.82 31.57
CA VAL A 264 -3.53 -13.98 30.92
C VAL A 264 -4.49 -14.59 31.92
N VAL A 265 -5.76 -14.72 31.55
CA VAL A 265 -6.82 -15.22 32.42
C VAL A 265 -7.38 -16.49 31.81
N ASP A 266 -7.47 -17.57 32.59
CA ASP A 266 -8.15 -18.79 32.15
C ASP A 266 -9.66 -18.50 32.05
N GLN A 267 -10.29 -18.83 30.92
CA GLN A 267 -11.72 -18.53 30.73
C GLN A 267 -12.64 -19.44 31.54
N GLU A 268 -12.17 -20.62 31.96
CA GLU A 268 -12.97 -21.57 32.72
C GLU A 268 -12.86 -21.33 34.22
N THR A 269 -11.66 -21.02 34.72
CA THR A 269 -11.42 -20.83 36.16
C THR A 269 -11.39 -19.38 36.60
N GLU A 270 -11.35 -18.43 35.66
CA GLU A 270 -11.15 -16.99 35.90
C GLU A 270 -9.84 -16.65 36.65
N GLU A 271 -8.92 -17.61 36.76
CA GLU A 271 -7.65 -17.41 37.44
C GLU A 271 -6.65 -16.66 36.55
N VAL A 272 -5.95 -15.69 37.15
CA VAL A 272 -4.85 -14.99 36.50
C VAL A 272 -3.64 -15.93 36.46
N LEU A 273 -3.28 -16.34 35.25
CA LEU A 273 -2.15 -17.21 35.01
C LEU A 273 -0.84 -16.41 34.98
N PRO A 274 0.25 -16.96 35.54
CA PRO A 274 1.56 -16.33 35.42
C PRO A 274 2.00 -16.30 33.95
N VAL A 275 2.47 -15.13 33.53
CA VAL A 275 3.11 -14.92 32.22
C VAL A 275 4.56 -15.40 32.35
N THR A 276 4.76 -16.70 32.41
CA THR A 276 6.09 -17.32 32.30
C THR A 276 6.40 -17.60 30.83
N ALA A 277 7.56 -17.08 30.40
CA ALA A 277 8.19 -17.40 29.12
C ALA A 277 8.66 -18.86 29.08
#